data_AF-Q7N8S9-F1
#
_entry.id   AF-Q7N8S9-F1
#
_cell.length_a   1.000
_cell.length_b   1.000
_cell.length_c   1.000
_cell.angle_alpha   90.00
_cell.angle_beta   90.00
_cell.angle_gamma   90.00
#
_symmetry.space_group_name_H-M   'P 1'
#
loop_
_entity.id
_entity.type
_entity.pdbx_description
1 polymer ?
#
loop_
_entity_poly.entity_id
_entity_poly.type
_entity_poly.pdbx_seq_one_letter_code
_entity_poly.pdbx_strand_id
1 'polypeptide(L)'
;MKILRIYERFKNWRNIIIFMSCTLLMACSKPIDIYKPIDVSKSGQSVKIDFEISKTGNYQFVLLFATGDDHDEMERRFKLFGSIYDDGVTIPVSLYLVRNDKVFFDEKINSGGYDGGQSFYYEERRVNTAVREIKTFSLSPGRYSAVITTLEDVPAFNGIESFVEFAYYNPKI
;
A
#
# COMPACT_ATOMS: atom_id res chain seq x y z
N MET A 1 24.46 51.32 -29.28
CA MET A 1 23.12 50.91 -28.80
C MET A 1 22.69 49.47 -29.18
N LYS A 2 23.53 48.63 -29.80
CA LYS A 2 23.20 47.22 -30.14
C LYS A 2 23.59 46.19 -29.07
N ILE A 3 24.60 46.48 -28.25
CA ILE A 3 25.17 45.55 -27.25
C ILE A 3 24.24 45.39 -26.02
N LEU A 4 23.61 46.47 -25.57
CA LEU A 4 22.64 46.45 -24.44
C LEU A 4 21.41 45.56 -24.72
N ARG A 5 20.86 45.62 -25.95
CA ARG A 5 19.72 44.78 -26.36
C ARG A 5 20.01 43.28 -26.35
N ILE A 6 21.26 42.88 -26.61
CA ILE A 6 21.66 41.47 -26.59
C ILE A 6 21.74 40.97 -25.14
N TYR A 7 22.27 41.78 -24.23
CA TYR A 7 22.43 41.42 -22.82
C TYR A 7 21.08 41.23 -22.11
N GLU A 8 20.10 42.10 -22.36
CA GLU A 8 18.73 41.95 -21.82
C GLU A 8 18.02 40.70 -22.37
N ARG A 9 18.22 40.39 -23.66
CA ARG A 9 17.63 39.20 -24.30
C ARG A 9 18.19 37.90 -23.71
N PHE A 10 19.48 37.84 -23.44
CA PHE A 10 20.13 36.71 -22.76
C PHE A 10 19.69 36.56 -21.30
N LYS A 11 19.54 37.67 -20.56
CA LYS A 11 19.04 37.66 -19.18
C LYS A 11 17.59 37.15 -19.09
N ASN A 12 16.73 37.57 -20.03
CA ASN A 12 15.35 37.10 -20.11
C ASN A 12 15.26 35.62 -20.48
N TRP A 13 16.09 35.15 -21.42
CA TRP A 13 16.16 33.72 -21.76
C TRP A 13 16.63 32.86 -20.60
N ARG A 14 17.64 33.30 -19.85
CA ARG A 14 18.11 32.60 -18.66
C ARG A 14 17.03 32.55 -17.57
N ASN A 15 16.25 33.61 -17.38
CA ASN A 15 15.10 33.60 -16.46
C ASN A 15 13.97 32.67 -16.91
N ILE A 16 13.69 32.58 -18.23
CA ILE A 16 12.69 31.64 -18.77
C ILE A 16 13.13 30.18 -18.58
N ILE A 17 14.41 29.87 -18.79
CA ILE A 17 14.95 28.52 -18.58
C ILE A 17 14.83 28.11 -17.11
N ILE A 18 15.12 29.03 -16.18
CA ILE A 18 14.96 28.78 -14.74
C ILE A 18 13.48 28.54 -14.40
N PHE A 19 12.56 29.35 -14.94
CA PHE A 19 11.12 29.20 -14.70
C PHE A 19 10.57 27.88 -15.26
N MET A 20 10.97 27.50 -16.48
CA MET A 20 10.61 26.22 -17.10
C MET A 20 11.17 25.02 -16.32
N SER A 21 12.39 25.14 -15.77
CA SER A 21 12.97 24.07 -14.93
C SER A 21 12.19 23.85 -13.63
N CYS A 22 11.62 24.90 -13.03
CA CYS A 22 10.75 24.77 -11.86
C CYS A 22 9.41 24.09 -12.17
N THR A 23 8.86 24.27 -13.37
CA THR A 23 7.60 23.60 -13.77
C THR A 23 7.78 22.11 -14.06
N LEU A 24 8.98 21.68 -14.47
CA LEU A 24 9.32 20.28 -14.73
C LEU A 24 9.66 19.48 -13.47
N LEU A 25 9.87 20.17 -12.33
CA LEU A 25 10.12 19.58 -11.01
C LEU A 25 8.84 19.38 -10.18
N MET A 26 7.64 19.55 -10.76
CA MET A 26 6.43 18.92 -10.22
C MET A 26 6.52 17.41 -10.45
N ALA A 27 7.47 16.83 -9.73
CA ALA A 27 7.79 15.42 -9.71
C ALA A 27 6.49 14.66 -9.46
N CYS A 28 6.23 13.66 -10.30
CA CYS A 28 5.33 12.57 -9.99
C CYS A 28 5.78 11.95 -8.66
N SER A 29 5.30 12.46 -7.53
CA SER A 29 5.43 11.78 -6.26
C SER A 29 4.76 10.43 -6.44
N LYS A 30 5.54 9.35 -6.34
CA LYS A 30 4.96 8.00 -6.37
C LYS A 30 3.83 7.94 -5.33
N PRO A 31 2.68 7.32 -5.66
CA PRO A 31 1.64 7.12 -4.67
C PRO A 31 2.21 6.40 -3.46
N ILE A 32 1.65 6.67 -2.28
CA ILE A 32 2.02 5.94 -1.06
C ILE A 32 1.78 4.47 -1.31
N ASP A 33 2.81 3.69 -1.03
CA ASP A 33 2.82 2.25 -1.21
C ASP A 33 3.85 1.67 -0.22
N ILE A 34 3.36 1.05 0.85
CA ILE A 34 4.15 0.59 1.99
C ILE A 34 3.86 -0.88 2.25
N TYR A 35 4.91 -1.71 2.26
CA TYR A 35 4.83 -3.14 2.57
C TYR A 35 5.56 -3.45 3.86
N LYS A 36 4.98 -4.30 4.70
CA LYS A 36 5.59 -4.80 5.93
C LYS A 36 5.33 -6.30 6.08
N PRO A 37 6.35 -7.14 6.31
CA PRO A 37 6.15 -8.57 6.50
C PRO A 37 5.36 -8.84 7.79
N ILE A 38 4.53 -9.88 7.76
CA ILE A 38 3.76 -10.37 8.92
C ILE A 38 3.60 -11.89 8.82
N ASP A 39 3.64 -12.60 9.95
CA ASP A 39 3.32 -14.02 10.00
C ASP A 39 1.84 -14.18 10.40
N VAL A 40 0.94 -14.31 9.42
CA VAL A 40 -0.50 -14.43 9.69
C VAL A 40 -0.90 -15.78 10.29
N SER A 41 0.01 -16.75 10.30
CA SER A 41 -0.28 -18.09 10.82
C SER A 41 -0.36 -18.15 12.34
N LYS A 42 0.14 -17.12 13.02
CA LYS A 42 0.19 -17.00 14.48
C LYS A 42 -0.60 -15.79 14.95
N SER A 43 -1.26 -15.95 16.08
CA SER A 43 -1.88 -14.88 16.84
C SER A 43 -0.84 -13.91 17.44
N GLY A 44 -1.27 -12.68 17.67
CA GLY A 44 -0.49 -11.65 18.34
C GLY A 44 0.66 -11.07 17.52
N GLN A 45 0.75 -11.37 16.22
CA GLN A 45 1.72 -10.72 15.34
C GLN A 45 1.22 -9.32 15.00
N SER A 46 2.05 -8.32 15.25
CA SER A 46 1.67 -6.91 15.06
C SER A 46 2.63 -6.20 14.12
N VAL A 47 2.06 -5.40 13.23
CA VAL A 47 2.79 -4.51 12.33
C VAL A 47 2.35 -3.08 12.59
N LYS A 48 3.31 -2.17 12.74
CA LYS A 48 3.08 -0.73 12.84
C LYS A 48 3.50 -0.03 11.55
N ILE A 49 2.65 0.87 11.07
CA ILE A 49 2.89 1.71 9.89
C ILE A 49 2.63 3.17 10.27
N ASP A 50 3.68 3.98 10.25
CA ASP A 50 3.59 5.44 10.41
C ASP A 50 3.66 6.10 9.04
N PHE A 51 2.69 6.95 8.70
CA PHE A 51 2.59 7.56 7.36
C PHE A 51 1.96 8.95 7.39
N GLU A 52 2.21 9.74 6.34
CA GLU A 52 1.63 11.07 6.17
C GLU A 52 0.91 11.15 4.84
N ILE A 53 -0.34 11.62 4.88
CA ILE A 53 -1.18 11.81 3.71
C ILE A 53 -1.11 13.29 3.32
N SER A 54 -0.73 13.56 2.08
CA SER A 54 -0.67 14.91 1.52
C SER A 54 -1.94 15.31 0.75
N LYS A 55 -2.73 14.33 0.27
CA LYS A 55 -3.92 14.55 -0.54
C LYS A 55 -5.06 13.64 -0.08
N THR A 56 -6.28 14.18 -0.04
CA THR A 56 -7.48 13.35 0.21
C THR A 56 -7.62 12.28 -0.86
N GLY A 57 -7.90 11.05 -0.45
CA GLY A 57 -8.01 9.92 -1.35
C GLY A 57 -8.53 8.66 -0.68
N ASN A 58 -8.75 7.63 -1.48
CA ASN A 58 -9.03 6.30 -0.97
C ASN A 58 -7.72 5.57 -0.74
N TYR A 59 -7.58 4.98 0.43
CA TYR A 59 -6.39 4.23 0.82
C TYR A 59 -6.83 2.90 1.40
N GLN A 60 -6.17 1.84 0.99
CA GLN A 60 -6.49 0.48 1.39
C GLN A 60 -5.42 -0.08 2.33
N PHE A 61 -5.88 -0.83 3.33
CA PHE A 61 -5.08 -1.79 4.07
C PHE A 61 -5.44 -3.18 3.56
N VAL A 62 -4.44 -3.95 3.16
CA VAL A 62 -4.62 -5.30 2.63
C VAL A 62 -3.59 -6.26 3.21
N LEU A 63 -3.95 -7.55 3.22
CA LEU A 63 -3.02 -8.65 3.39
C LEU A 63 -2.60 -9.17 2.00
N LEU A 64 -1.31 -9.40 1.84
CA LEU A 64 -0.72 -9.96 0.64
C LEU A 64 -0.13 -11.33 0.97
N PHE A 65 -0.47 -12.33 0.18
CA PHE A 65 0.03 -13.70 0.36
C PHE A 65 0.82 -14.13 -0.84
N ALA A 66 2.08 -14.54 -0.67
CA ALA A 66 2.88 -15.08 -1.75
C ALA A 66 2.16 -16.27 -2.42
N THR A 67 2.02 -16.21 -3.74
CA THR A 67 1.34 -17.25 -4.53
C THR A 67 2.24 -18.45 -4.83
N GLY A 68 3.56 -18.26 -4.74
CA GLY A 68 4.55 -19.24 -5.20
C GLY A 68 4.81 -19.12 -6.70
N ASP A 69 5.77 -19.90 -7.19
CA ASP A 69 6.15 -19.92 -8.61
C ASP A 69 5.65 -21.19 -9.33
N ASP A 70 5.23 -22.20 -8.57
CA ASP A 70 4.73 -23.48 -9.09
C ASP A 70 3.20 -23.47 -9.24
N HIS A 71 2.69 -24.02 -10.35
CA HIS A 71 1.27 -24.01 -10.66
C HIS A 71 0.44 -24.84 -9.65
N ASP A 72 0.93 -26.00 -9.23
CA ASP A 72 0.21 -26.88 -8.32
C ASP A 72 0.19 -26.29 -6.91
N GLU A 73 1.30 -25.70 -6.46
CA GLU A 73 1.37 -24.94 -5.22
C GLU A 73 0.40 -23.76 -5.23
N MET A 74 0.38 -23.01 -6.33
CA MET A 74 -0.48 -21.86 -6.51
C MET A 74 -1.97 -22.27 -6.47
N GLU A 75 -2.37 -23.33 -7.17
CA GLU A 75 -3.75 -23.85 -7.12
C GLU A 75 -4.14 -24.28 -5.69
N ARG A 76 -3.21 -24.90 -4.96
CA ARG A 76 -3.45 -25.32 -3.58
C ARG A 76 -3.63 -24.12 -2.64
N ARG A 77 -2.86 -23.05 -2.84
CA ARG A 77 -2.95 -21.81 -2.07
C ARG A 77 -4.20 -21.01 -2.38
N PHE A 78 -4.64 -20.96 -3.65
CA PHE A 78 -5.88 -20.25 -4.01
C PHE A 78 -7.12 -20.80 -3.30
N LYS A 79 -7.16 -22.10 -2.97
CA LYS A 79 -8.22 -22.70 -2.14
C LYS A 79 -8.26 -22.13 -0.72
N LEU A 80 -7.14 -21.63 -0.20
CA LEU A 80 -7.07 -20.95 1.09
C LEU A 80 -7.49 -19.48 0.99
N PHE A 81 -7.15 -18.84 -0.13
CA PHE A 81 -7.43 -17.42 -0.36
C PHE A 81 -8.90 -17.15 -0.66
N GLY A 82 -9.63 -18.13 -1.21
CA GLY A 82 -11.03 -18.00 -1.57
C GLY A 82 -11.20 -17.45 -2.98
N SER A 83 -12.34 -16.81 -3.23
CA SER A 83 -12.73 -16.24 -4.52
C SER A 83 -13.67 -15.05 -4.31
N ILE A 84 -14.23 -14.50 -5.40
CA ILE A 84 -15.28 -13.49 -5.32
C ILE A 84 -16.62 -14.02 -4.75
N TYR A 85 -16.75 -15.34 -4.60
CA TYR A 85 -17.97 -16.00 -4.08
C TYR A 85 -17.73 -16.78 -2.79
N ASP A 86 -16.48 -16.84 -2.32
CA ASP A 86 -16.07 -17.65 -1.17
C ASP A 86 -14.96 -16.94 -0.42
N ASP A 87 -15.12 -16.78 0.90
CA ASP A 87 -14.16 -16.01 1.70
C ASP A 87 -12.85 -16.78 1.97
N GLY A 88 -12.77 -18.06 1.57
CA GLY A 88 -11.66 -18.94 1.90
C GLY A 88 -11.47 -19.05 3.41
N VAL A 89 -10.22 -19.24 3.83
CA VAL A 89 -9.86 -19.23 5.26
C VAL A 89 -9.73 -17.78 5.72
N THR A 90 -10.66 -17.32 6.55
CA THR A 90 -10.64 -15.96 7.11
C THR A 90 -9.49 -15.77 8.10
N ILE A 91 -8.88 -14.59 8.09
CA ILE A 91 -7.83 -14.18 9.04
C ILE A 91 -8.38 -13.05 9.91
N PRO A 92 -8.69 -13.32 11.18
CA PRO A 92 -9.11 -12.29 12.13
C PRO A 92 -7.96 -11.34 12.46
N VAL A 93 -8.14 -10.06 12.20
CA VAL A 93 -7.17 -9.00 12.51
C VAL A 93 -7.85 -7.86 13.28
N SER A 94 -7.12 -7.18 14.16
CA SER A 94 -7.52 -5.84 14.63
C SER A 94 -6.77 -4.78 13.86
N LEU A 95 -7.47 -3.71 13.46
CA LEU A 95 -6.89 -2.52 12.87
C LEU A 95 -7.13 -1.33 13.79
N TYR A 96 -6.05 -0.81 14.34
CA TYR A 96 -6.03 0.41 15.15
C TYR A 96 -5.36 1.53 14.37
N LEU A 97 -6.12 2.56 13.99
CA LEU A 97 -5.67 3.69 13.20
C LEU A 97 -5.84 4.98 14.01
N VAL A 98 -4.75 5.71 14.17
CA VAL A 98 -4.67 7.00 14.84
C VAL A 98 -4.39 8.08 13.81
N ARG A 99 -5.04 9.23 13.95
CA ARG A 99 -4.76 10.45 13.20
C ARG A 99 -4.49 11.60 14.16
N ASN A 100 -3.33 12.25 14.01
CA ASN A 100 -2.94 13.39 14.86
C ASN A 100 -3.22 13.13 16.35
N ASP A 101 -2.73 11.99 16.85
CA ASP A 101 -2.86 11.54 18.25
C ASP A 101 -4.28 11.24 18.75
N LYS A 102 -5.26 11.14 17.84
CA LYS A 102 -6.63 10.72 18.16
C LYS A 102 -6.98 9.42 17.44
N VAL A 103 -7.66 8.53 18.13
CA VAL A 103 -8.20 7.30 17.54
C VAL A 103 -9.17 7.68 16.42
N PHE A 104 -8.86 7.22 15.22
CA PHE A 104 -9.69 7.39 14.03
C PHE A 104 -10.50 6.13 13.74
N PHE A 105 -9.92 4.95 13.98
CA PHE A 105 -10.59 3.66 13.83
C PHE A 105 -9.95 2.63 14.76
N ASP A 106 -10.76 1.76 15.36
CA ASP A 106 -10.31 0.68 16.25
C ASP A 106 -11.35 -0.44 16.23
N GLU A 107 -11.20 -1.39 15.30
CA GLU A 107 -12.12 -2.52 15.18
C GLU A 107 -11.39 -3.83 14.85
N LYS A 108 -12.11 -4.93 15.12
CA LYS A 108 -11.74 -6.28 14.70
C LYS A 108 -12.44 -6.59 13.37
N ILE A 109 -11.70 -7.17 12.44
CA ILE A 109 -12.13 -7.46 11.09
C ILE A 109 -11.74 -8.90 10.77
N ASN A 110 -12.69 -9.69 10.29
CA ASN A 110 -12.40 -10.99 9.70
C ASN A 110 -12.06 -10.77 8.22
N SER A 111 -10.76 -10.73 7.91
CA SER A 111 -10.30 -10.53 6.55
C SER A 111 -10.43 -11.86 5.78
N GLY A 112 -11.38 -11.90 4.85
CA GLY A 112 -11.65 -13.04 3.96
C GLY A 112 -11.74 -12.57 2.50
N GLY A 113 -11.84 -13.54 1.59
CA GLY A 113 -12.02 -13.28 0.17
C GLY A 113 -10.72 -13.06 -0.59
N TYR A 114 -10.88 -12.86 -1.90
CA TYR A 114 -9.79 -12.69 -2.86
C TYR A 114 -10.10 -11.52 -3.80
N ASP A 115 -9.25 -10.49 -3.75
CA ASP A 115 -9.43 -9.24 -4.51
C ASP A 115 -8.56 -9.17 -5.77
N GLY A 116 -7.90 -10.28 -6.11
CA GLY A 116 -7.02 -10.38 -7.28
C GLY A 116 -5.56 -10.61 -6.91
N GLY A 117 -4.70 -10.49 -7.91
CA GLY A 117 -3.26 -10.68 -7.77
C GLY A 117 -2.50 -9.38 -8.00
N GLN A 118 -1.38 -9.22 -7.31
CA GLN A 118 -0.42 -8.16 -7.60
C GLN A 118 1.02 -8.63 -7.42
N SER A 119 1.94 -7.94 -8.10
CA SER A 119 3.38 -8.15 -7.91
C SER A 119 4.04 -6.88 -7.39
N PHE A 120 4.94 -7.02 -6.44
CA PHE A 120 5.80 -5.92 -5.97
C PHE A 120 7.25 -6.41 -5.79
N TYR A 121 8.17 -5.46 -5.61
CA TYR A 121 9.57 -5.77 -5.28
C TYR A 121 9.80 -5.61 -3.78
N TYR A 122 10.30 -6.66 -3.14
CA TYR A 122 10.68 -6.68 -1.72
C TYR A 122 12.08 -7.28 -1.61
N GLU A 123 13.01 -6.59 -0.95
CA GLU A 123 14.41 -7.06 -0.82
C GLU A 123 15.03 -7.50 -2.18
N GLU A 124 14.88 -6.66 -3.20
CA GLU A 124 15.39 -6.87 -4.58
C GLU A 124 14.81 -8.05 -5.35
N ARG A 125 13.87 -8.82 -4.78
CA ARG A 125 13.13 -9.87 -5.49
C ARG A 125 11.70 -9.44 -5.81
N ARG A 126 11.19 -9.92 -6.93
CA ARG A 126 9.78 -9.77 -7.29
C ARG A 126 8.96 -10.83 -6.55
N VAL A 127 7.90 -10.41 -5.87
CA VAL A 127 6.97 -11.30 -5.16
C VAL A 127 5.60 -11.21 -5.83
N ASN A 128 5.05 -12.34 -6.25
CA ASN A 128 3.68 -12.43 -6.75
C ASN A 128 2.75 -12.79 -5.61
N THR A 129 1.71 -12.00 -5.42
CA THR A 129 0.81 -12.12 -4.26
C THR A 129 -0.64 -12.15 -4.63
N ALA A 130 -1.42 -12.88 -3.85
CA ALA A 130 -2.87 -12.73 -3.77
C ALA A 130 -3.19 -11.59 -2.80
N VAL A 131 -4.15 -10.74 -3.17
CA VAL A 131 -4.57 -9.56 -2.42
C VAL A 131 -5.85 -9.90 -1.66
N ARG A 132 -5.89 -9.49 -0.40
CA ARG A 132 -7.09 -9.57 0.43
C ARG A 132 -7.28 -8.29 1.23
N GLU A 133 -8.43 -7.65 1.07
CA GLU A 133 -8.76 -6.43 1.80
C GLU A 133 -8.91 -6.69 3.30
N ILE A 134 -8.35 -5.76 4.08
CA ILE A 134 -8.73 -5.55 5.47
C ILE A 134 -9.77 -4.43 5.51
N LYS A 135 -9.42 -3.25 4.99
CA LYS A 135 -10.31 -2.09 4.95
C LYS A 135 -9.80 -0.99 4.02
N THR A 136 -10.72 -0.39 3.26
CA THR A 136 -10.47 0.88 2.55
C THR A 136 -11.09 2.07 3.30
N PHE A 137 -10.34 3.16 3.37
CA PHE A 137 -10.78 4.43 3.96
C PHE A 137 -10.63 5.58 2.98
N SER A 138 -11.57 6.54 3.06
CA SER A 138 -11.35 7.87 2.50
C SER A 138 -10.63 8.73 3.53
N LEU A 139 -9.32 8.92 3.35
CA LEU A 139 -8.48 9.64 4.30
C LEU A 139 -8.15 11.03 3.78
N SER A 140 -8.14 12.02 4.68
CA SER A 140 -7.76 13.41 4.38
C SER A 140 -6.32 13.68 4.84
N PRO A 141 -5.69 14.79 4.39
CA PRO A 141 -4.31 15.08 4.75
C PRO A 141 -4.05 15.12 6.25
N GLY A 142 -2.89 14.62 6.67
CA GLY A 142 -2.50 14.53 8.07
C GLY A 142 -1.52 13.40 8.35
N ARG A 143 -1.06 13.32 9.60
CA ARG A 143 -0.17 12.27 10.09
C ARG A 143 -0.98 11.15 10.71
N TYR A 144 -0.66 9.92 10.33
CA TYR A 144 -1.37 8.73 10.74
C TYR A 144 -0.40 7.68 11.27
N SER A 145 -0.92 6.82 12.13
CA SER A 145 -0.26 5.61 12.61
C SER A 145 -1.26 4.49 12.63
N ALA A 146 -0.96 3.39 11.95
CA ALA A 146 -1.76 2.18 11.94
C ALA A 146 -1.02 1.04 12.65
N VAL A 147 -1.75 0.27 13.44
CA VAL A 147 -1.30 -1.01 13.99
C VAL A 147 -2.28 -2.08 13.55
N ILE A 148 -1.76 -3.10 12.88
CA ILE A 148 -2.52 -4.28 12.47
C ILE A 148 -2.00 -5.46 13.28
N THR A 149 -2.90 -6.19 13.92
CA THR A 149 -2.54 -7.35 14.77
C THR A 149 -3.38 -8.56 14.41
N THR A 150 -2.75 -9.71 14.23
CA THR A 150 -3.46 -11.00 14.06
C THR A 150 -4.07 -11.43 15.39
N LEU A 151 -5.31 -11.89 15.38
CA LEU A 151 -6.04 -12.20 16.62
C LEU A 151 -6.09 -13.69 16.95
N GLU A 152 -5.92 -14.56 15.96
CA GLU A 152 -6.04 -16.01 16.09
C GLU A 152 -4.91 -16.72 15.33
N ASP A 153 -4.61 -17.96 15.74
CA ASP A 153 -3.69 -18.81 14.99
C ASP A 153 -4.40 -19.34 13.74
N VAL A 154 -3.80 -19.14 12.56
CA VAL A 154 -4.34 -19.59 11.28
C VAL A 154 -3.33 -20.52 10.60
N PRO A 155 -3.16 -21.77 11.09
CA PRO A 155 -2.09 -22.66 10.67
C PRO A 155 -2.13 -23.04 9.19
N ALA A 156 -3.26 -22.81 8.50
CA ALA A 156 -3.38 -22.99 7.06
C ALA A 156 -2.40 -22.11 6.26
N PHE A 157 -1.97 -20.97 6.83
CA PHE A 157 -1.00 -20.06 6.21
C PHE A 157 0.45 -20.32 6.66
N ASN A 158 0.72 -21.41 7.39
CA ASN A 158 2.09 -21.76 7.80
C ASN A 158 3.02 -21.88 6.59
N GLY A 159 4.14 -21.16 6.63
CA GLY A 159 5.13 -21.16 5.54
C GLY A 159 4.72 -20.35 4.32
N ILE A 160 3.57 -19.68 4.33
CA ILE A 160 3.19 -18.70 3.30
C ILE A 160 3.74 -17.34 3.71
N GLU A 161 4.66 -16.84 2.92
CA GLU A 161 5.15 -15.48 3.11
C GLU A 161 4.01 -14.47 2.93
N SER A 162 3.83 -13.60 3.92
CA SER A 162 2.71 -12.67 3.98
C SER A 162 3.14 -11.26 4.35
N PHE A 163 2.39 -10.27 3.87
CA PHE A 163 2.66 -8.86 4.10
C PHE A 163 1.37 -8.10 4.42
N VAL A 164 1.51 -7.05 5.22
CA VAL A 164 0.56 -5.95 5.26
C VAL A 164 0.99 -4.92 4.23
N GLU A 165 0.07 -4.48 3.40
CA GLU A 165 0.25 -3.32 2.52
C GLU A 165 -0.69 -2.18 2.92
N PHE A 166 -0.15 -0.96 2.89
CA PHE A 166 -0.92 0.27 2.89
C PHE A 166 -0.63 1.06 1.62
N ALA A 167 -1.64 1.24 0.78
CA ALA A 167 -1.48 1.88 -0.53
C ALA A 167 -2.64 2.80 -0.89
N TYR A 168 -2.38 3.75 -1.78
CA TYR A 168 -3.45 4.50 -2.44
C TYR A 168 -4.27 3.58 -3.34
N TYR A 169 -5.57 3.51 -3.11
CA TYR A 169 -6.50 2.72 -3.89
C TYR A 169 -7.29 3.60 -4.84
N ASN A 170 -7.21 3.32 -6.13
CA ASN A 170 -8.10 3.90 -7.12
C ASN A 170 -8.88 2.76 -7.76
N PRO A 171 -10.17 2.55 -7.39
CA PRO A 171 -10.98 1.58 -8.09
C PRO A 171 -11.02 2.00 -9.56
N LYS A 172 -10.45 1.18 -10.45
CA LYS A 172 -10.59 1.42 -11.89
C LYS A 172 -12.08 1.27 -12.20
N ILE A 173 -12.70 2.37 -12.60
CA ILE A 173 -14.06 2.42 -13.16
C ILE A 173 -14.08 1.62 -14.47
#